data_AF-A0A3D3LFU2-F1
#
_entry.id   AF-A0A3D3LFU2-F1
#
_cell.length_a   1.000
_cell.length_b   1.000
_cell.length_c   1.000
_cell.angle_alpha   90.00
_cell.angle_beta   90.00
_cell.angle_gamma   90.00
#
_symmetry.space_group_name_H-M   'P 1'
#
loop_
_entity.id
_entity.type
_entity.pdbx_description
1 polymer ?
#
loop_
_entity_poly.entity_id
_entity_poly.type
_entity_poly.pdbx_seq_one_letter_code
_entity_poly.pdbx_strand_id
1 'polypeptide(L)'
;MKTNSKILIALATLVFAAASKEAAAQNGYYAAAHYAAQQAAYAQQQAAYQAYVQNQQAWAAYYAQQQAMAAQRAPAPRATPVAAPRATGSLIRFDGQYASCSASLPTQVQYLINAANHLQSSPYVRGAGHGRVEDRAYDCSSSTSYALIKAGLLKTPLTSAGFANYGHPGEGRFITIWVKPGEHVFMTICGLRLDTSGGQVGEGPRWRTKGRSYAGFTPRHPAGL
;
A
#
# COMPACT_ATOMS: atom_id res chain seq x y z
N MET A 1 -10.40 -87.26 22.29
CA MET A 1 -10.30 -86.36 21.10
C MET A 1 -11.49 -85.40 21.18
N LYS A 2 -11.28 -84.10 21.46
CA LYS A 2 -11.46 -82.94 20.54
C LYS A 2 -12.80 -82.99 19.78
N THR A 3 -13.72 -82.02 19.81
CA THR A 3 -13.56 -80.56 19.60
C THR A 3 -14.79 -79.74 20.06
N ASN A 4 -14.52 -78.45 20.27
CA ASN A 4 -15.36 -77.32 20.67
C ASN A 4 -16.48 -76.93 19.70
N SER A 5 -17.50 -76.20 20.22
CA SER A 5 -18.05 -75.04 19.50
C SER A 5 -18.50 -73.96 20.48
N LYS A 6 -17.61 -73.00 20.74
CA LYS A 6 -17.90 -71.69 21.35
C LYS A 6 -17.87 -70.66 20.22
N ILE A 7 -18.99 -70.36 19.56
CA ILE A 7 -19.05 -69.17 18.71
C ILE A 7 -20.50 -68.68 18.71
N LEU A 8 -20.80 -67.60 19.45
CA LEU A 8 -21.83 -66.63 19.07
C LEU A 8 -21.98 -65.43 20.04
N ILE A 9 -20.96 -65.00 20.80
CA ILE A 9 -21.00 -63.68 21.45
C ILE A 9 -19.57 -63.10 21.51
N ALA A 10 -19.05 -62.58 20.41
CA ALA A 10 -17.79 -61.81 20.42
C ALA A 10 -17.61 -60.85 19.22
N LEU A 11 -18.69 -60.46 18.52
CA LEU A 11 -18.59 -59.63 17.32
C LEU A 11 -19.10 -58.19 17.48
N ALA A 12 -19.68 -57.82 18.62
CA ALA A 12 -20.16 -56.44 18.84
C ALA A 12 -19.16 -55.54 19.62
N THR A 13 -18.20 -56.09 20.36
CA THR A 13 -17.28 -55.30 21.21
C THR A 13 -15.95 -54.93 20.54
N LEU A 14 -15.56 -55.61 19.46
CA LEU A 14 -14.31 -55.32 18.74
C LEU A 14 -14.43 -54.14 17.76
N VAL A 15 -15.64 -53.80 17.30
CA VAL A 15 -15.85 -52.70 16.34
C VAL A 15 -15.87 -51.32 17.02
N PHE A 16 -16.33 -51.22 18.27
CA PHE A 16 -16.36 -49.93 19.01
C PHE A 16 -14.97 -49.47 19.53
N ALA A 17 -14.06 -50.40 19.83
CA ALA A 17 -12.72 -50.06 20.35
C ALA A 17 -11.73 -49.59 19.25
N ALA A 18 -11.93 -50.01 18.00
CA ALA A 18 -11.13 -49.55 16.86
C ALA A 18 -11.55 -48.13 16.44
N ALA A 19 -12.85 -47.87 16.32
CA ALA A 19 -13.40 -46.57 15.92
C ALA A 19 -13.06 -45.43 16.91
N SER A 20 -12.96 -45.73 18.21
CA SER A 20 -12.60 -44.75 19.25
C SER A 20 -11.11 -44.41 19.25
N LYS A 21 -10.22 -45.35 18.89
CA LYS A 21 -8.78 -45.10 18.72
C LYS A 21 -8.47 -44.32 17.44
N GLU A 22 -9.20 -44.59 16.36
CA GLU A 22 -9.11 -43.84 15.11
C GLU A 22 -9.65 -42.42 15.25
N ALA A 23 -10.76 -42.22 15.97
CA ALA A 23 -11.27 -40.88 16.27
C ALA A 23 -10.32 -40.07 17.18
N ALA A 24 -9.69 -40.69 18.18
CA ALA A 24 -8.68 -40.05 19.03
C ALA A 24 -7.39 -39.73 18.28
N ALA A 25 -6.95 -40.62 17.38
CA ALA A 25 -5.82 -40.37 16.49
C ALA A 25 -6.13 -39.23 15.52
N GLN A 26 -7.30 -39.25 14.86
CA GLN A 26 -7.76 -38.15 14.01
C GLN A 26 -7.79 -36.83 14.78
N ASN A 27 -8.39 -36.79 15.98
CA ASN A 27 -8.41 -35.58 16.83
C ASN A 27 -6.99 -35.10 17.22
N GLY A 28 -6.04 -36.02 17.46
CA GLY A 28 -4.63 -35.69 17.70
C GLY A 28 -3.91 -35.15 16.46
N TYR A 29 -4.18 -35.71 15.27
CA TYR A 29 -3.70 -35.20 13.99
C TYR A 29 -4.25 -33.81 13.68
N TYR A 30 -5.54 -33.55 13.94
CA TYR A 30 -6.14 -32.22 13.79
C TYR A 30 -5.53 -31.22 14.77
N ALA A 31 -5.34 -31.58 16.05
CA ALA A 31 -4.71 -30.71 17.04
C ALA A 31 -3.25 -30.37 16.70
N ALA A 32 -2.46 -31.35 16.24
CA ALA A 32 -1.08 -31.13 15.79
C ALA A 32 -1.01 -30.26 14.53
N ALA A 33 -1.93 -30.44 13.58
CA ALA A 33 -2.04 -29.61 12.38
C ALA A 33 -2.43 -28.16 12.71
N HIS A 34 -3.35 -27.95 13.65
CA HIS A 34 -3.71 -26.60 14.12
C HIS A 34 -2.54 -25.90 14.82
N TYR A 35 -1.77 -26.61 15.64
CA TYR A 35 -0.58 -26.07 16.30
C TYR A 35 0.54 -25.73 15.28
N ALA A 36 0.76 -26.60 14.30
CA ALA A 36 1.71 -26.34 13.21
C ALA A 36 1.30 -25.12 12.36
N ALA A 37 0.00 -24.98 12.06
CA ALA A 37 -0.53 -23.82 11.35
C ALA A 37 -0.36 -22.51 12.15
N GLN A 38 -0.55 -22.55 13.47
CA GLN A 38 -0.35 -21.41 14.35
C GLN A 38 1.13 -20.98 14.40
N GLN A 39 2.06 -21.92 14.47
CA GLN A 39 3.50 -21.64 14.44
C GLN A 39 3.95 -21.09 13.09
N ALA A 40 3.41 -21.60 11.97
CA ALA A 40 3.66 -21.06 10.65
C ALA A 40 3.14 -19.62 10.51
N ALA A 41 1.96 -19.32 11.05
CA ALA A 41 1.40 -17.96 11.06
C ALA A 41 2.25 -16.99 11.90
N TYR A 42 2.77 -17.43 13.05
CA TYR A 42 3.66 -16.63 13.88
C TYR A 42 5.01 -16.37 13.20
N ALA A 43 5.60 -17.37 12.55
CA ALA A 43 6.82 -17.20 11.77
C ALA A 43 6.62 -16.22 10.59
N GLN A 44 5.47 -16.28 9.91
CA GLN A 44 5.10 -15.31 8.88
C GLN A 44 4.94 -13.90 9.45
N GLN A 45 4.34 -13.75 10.63
CA GLN A 45 4.21 -12.46 11.31
C GLN A 45 5.57 -11.86 11.70
N GLN A 46 6.50 -12.68 12.19
CA GLN A 46 7.86 -12.25 12.54
C GLN A 46 8.66 -11.86 11.29
N ALA A 47 8.54 -12.63 10.20
CA ALA A 47 9.14 -12.28 8.91
C ALA A 47 8.56 -10.97 8.36
N ALA A 48 7.24 -10.75 8.49
CA ALA A 48 6.60 -9.50 8.10
C ALA A 48 7.07 -8.30 8.94
N TYR A 49 7.28 -8.50 10.25
CA TYR A 49 7.82 -7.46 11.13
C TYR A 49 9.27 -7.11 10.79
N GLN A 50 10.11 -8.12 10.53
CA GLN A 50 11.50 -7.89 10.11
C GLN A 50 11.57 -7.20 8.75
N ALA A 51 10.69 -7.56 7.80
CA ALA A 51 10.56 -6.88 6.52
C ALA A 51 10.12 -5.41 6.69
N TYR A 52 9.20 -5.13 7.63
CA TYR A 52 8.81 -3.76 7.99
C TYR A 52 10.00 -2.94 8.51
N VAL A 53 10.81 -3.50 9.43
CA VAL A 53 11.99 -2.82 9.98
C VAL A 53 13.08 -2.60 8.93
N GLN A 54 13.35 -3.58 8.05
CA GLN A 54 14.30 -3.41 6.95
C GLN A 54 13.85 -2.35 5.94
N ASN A 55 12.54 -2.30 5.65
CA ASN A 55 11.96 -1.26 4.79
C ASN A 55 12.21 0.14 5.40
N GLN A 56 12.06 0.33 6.72
CA GLN A 56 12.35 1.60 7.41
C GLN A 56 13.81 2.06 7.27
N GLN A 57 14.77 1.14 7.36
CA GLN A 57 16.21 1.47 7.20
C GLN A 57 16.55 1.83 5.75
N ALA A 58 15.95 1.15 4.77
CA ALA A 58 16.08 1.50 3.36
C ALA A 58 15.51 2.90 3.06
N TRP A 59 14.41 3.31 3.71
CA TRP A 59 13.87 4.67 3.60
C TRP A 59 14.81 5.73 4.16
N ALA A 60 15.41 5.50 5.33
CA ALA A 60 16.38 6.45 5.91
C ALA A 60 17.57 6.69 4.95
N ALA A 61 18.07 5.63 4.31
CA ALA A 61 19.15 5.73 3.32
C ALA A 61 18.70 6.45 2.04
N TYR A 62 17.50 6.14 1.52
CA TYR A 62 16.91 6.81 0.35
C TYR A 62 16.67 8.31 0.59
N TYR A 63 16.15 8.69 1.76
CA TYR A 63 15.97 10.10 2.14
C TYR A 63 17.29 10.82 2.30
N ALA A 64 18.31 10.19 2.91
CA ALA A 64 19.65 10.76 3.02
C ALA A 64 20.27 11.01 1.64
N GLN A 65 20.11 10.07 0.69
CA GLN A 65 20.58 10.23 -0.68
C GLN A 65 19.88 11.38 -1.41
N GLN A 66 18.56 11.51 -1.28
CA GLN A 66 17.83 12.63 -1.88
C GLN A 66 18.21 13.98 -1.29
N GLN A 67 18.38 14.07 0.03
CA GLN A 67 18.87 15.30 0.68
C GLN A 67 20.27 15.66 0.18
N ALA A 68 21.15 14.69 0.00
CA ALA A 68 22.48 14.91 -0.57
C ALA A 68 22.42 15.40 -2.03
N MET A 69 21.55 14.82 -2.86
CA MET A 69 21.35 15.26 -4.24
C MET A 69 20.73 16.67 -4.34
N ALA A 70 19.80 17.00 -3.44
CA ALA A 70 19.22 18.35 -3.35
C ALA A 70 20.27 19.38 -2.92
N ALA A 71 21.14 19.04 -1.97
CA ALA A 71 22.27 19.88 -1.56
C ALA A 71 23.27 20.12 -2.70
N GLN A 72 23.56 19.09 -3.52
CA GLN A 72 24.43 19.20 -4.70
C GLN A 72 23.85 20.08 -5.81
N ARG A 73 22.52 20.24 -5.85
CA ARG A 73 21.80 21.04 -6.86
C ARG A 73 21.46 22.45 -6.39
N ALA A 74 21.75 22.80 -5.14
CA ALA A 74 21.50 24.12 -4.60
C ALA A 74 22.50 25.15 -5.19
N PRO A 75 22.05 26.24 -5.83
CA PRO A 75 22.96 27.31 -6.24
C PRO A 75 23.52 28.06 -5.01
N ALA A 76 24.75 28.55 -5.11
CA ALA A 76 25.42 29.32 -4.05
C ALA A 76 24.61 30.57 -3.65
N PRO A 77 24.63 31.00 -2.37
CA PRO A 77 23.80 32.09 -1.89
C PRO A 77 24.19 33.42 -2.56
N ARG A 78 23.24 34.03 -3.26
CA ARG A 78 23.33 35.42 -3.72
C ARG A 78 22.62 36.31 -2.70
N ALA A 79 23.22 37.47 -2.41
CA ALA A 79 22.73 38.45 -1.43
C ALA A 79 21.24 38.81 -1.63
N THR A 80 20.53 38.91 -0.51
CA THR A 80 19.09 39.17 -0.40
C THR A 80 18.74 40.64 -0.66
N PRO A 81 17.66 40.94 -1.42
CA PRO A 81 16.86 42.13 -1.18
C PRO A 81 15.74 41.83 -0.18
N VAL A 82 15.43 42.85 0.62
CA VAL A 82 14.43 42.89 1.67
C VAL A 82 13.01 42.60 1.15
N ALA A 83 12.21 41.94 2.00
CA ALA A 83 10.93 41.30 1.69
C ALA A 83 9.77 42.22 1.26
N ALA A 84 8.85 41.65 0.48
CA ALA A 84 7.45 42.09 0.38
C ALA A 84 6.53 40.89 0.66
N PRO A 85 5.38 41.05 1.34
CA PRO A 85 4.46 39.95 1.58
C PRO A 85 3.67 39.65 0.30
N ARG A 86 3.63 38.39 -0.15
CA ARG A 86 2.75 37.97 -1.24
C ARG A 86 2.08 36.64 -0.94
N ALA A 87 0.76 36.69 -0.71
CA ALA A 87 -0.10 35.53 -0.82
C ALA A 87 -0.32 35.16 -2.30
N THR A 88 -0.68 33.90 -2.56
CA THR A 88 -1.00 33.26 -3.86
C THR A 88 0.16 32.95 -4.82
N GLY A 89 1.07 32.08 -4.40
CA GLY A 89 1.89 31.27 -5.31
C GLY A 89 1.44 29.81 -5.21
N SER A 90 1.35 29.10 -6.33
CA SER A 90 1.08 27.65 -6.34
C SER A 90 1.97 26.94 -5.32
N LEU A 91 1.38 26.19 -4.39
CA LEU A 91 2.10 25.48 -3.30
C LEU A 91 3.14 24.48 -3.84
N ILE A 92 2.99 24.13 -5.13
CA ILE A 92 3.88 23.26 -5.89
C ILE A 92 4.27 23.90 -7.23
N ARG A 93 5.45 23.55 -7.74
CA ARG A 93 5.92 23.88 -9.10
C ARG A 93 6.14 22.58 -9.87
N PHE A 94 5.61 22.50 -11.08
CA PHE A 94 5.81 21.36 -11.99
C PHE A 94 6.74 21.76 -13.14
N ASP A 95 7.76 20.93 -13.42
CA ASP A 95 8.76 21.20 -14.47
C ASP A 95 8.51 20.47 -15.79
N GLY A 96 7.41 19.72 -15.88
CA GLY A 96 7.07 18.87 -17.03
C GLY A 96 7.22 17.37 -16.74
N GLN A 97 7.99 17.00 -15.71
CA GLN A 97 8.18 15.61 -15.31
C GLN A 97 8.09 15.39 -13.80
N TYR A 98 8.59 16.34 -13.01
CA TYR A 98 8.61 16.27 -11.55
C TYR A 98 7.92 17.49 -10.93
N ALA A 99 7.35 17.27 -9.75
CA ALA A 99 6.79 18.32 -8.93
C ALA A 99 7.73 18.66 -7.77
N SER A 100 7.95 19.95 -7.53
CA SER A 100 8.65 20.47 -6.36
C SER A 100 7.65 21.19 -5.47
N CYS A 101 7.88 21.16 -4.15
CA CYS A 101 6.96 21.70 -3.16
C CYS A 101 7.61 22.78 -2.30
N SER A 102 6.81 23.73 -1.83
CA SER A 102 7.26 24.67 -0.81
C SER A 102 7.55 23.95 0.51
N ALA A 103 8.62 24.34 1.21
CA ALA A 103 8.94 23.84 2.55
C ALA A 103 7.86 24.17 3.61
N SER A 104 6.95 25.11 3.31
CA SER A 104 5.82 25.48 4.16
C SER A 104 4.66 24.48 4.14
N LEU A 105 4.65 23.51 3.21
CA LEU A 105 3.64 22.47 3.17
C LEU A 105 3.78 21.51 4.36
N PRO A 106 2.68 20.88 4.83
CA PRO A 106 2.78 19.81 5.82
C PRO A 106 3.76 18.73 5.36
N THR A 107 4.60 18.23 6.27
CA THR A 107 5.66 17.26 5.96
C THR A 107 5.13 16.04 5.21
N GLN A 108 3.94 15.53 5.58
CA GLN A 108 3.30 14.41 4.89
C GLN A 108 2.98 14.74 3.42
N VAL A 109 2.57 15.97 3.10
CA VAL A 109 2.30 16.38 1.72
C VAL A 109 3.61 16.44 0.92
N GLN A 110 4.70 16.94 1.53
CA GLN A 110 6.02 16.94 0.90
C GLN A 110 6.50 15.51 0.58
N TYR A 111 6.35 14.58 1.54
CA TYR A 111 6.70 13.18 1.34
C TYR A 111 5.86 12.51 0.26
N LEU A 112 4.57 12.84 0.21
CA LEU A 112 3.67 12.34 -0.82
C LEU A 112 4.08 12.81 -2.22
N ILE A 113 4.49 14.06 -2.38
CA ILE A 113 5.00 14.61 -3.65
C ILE A 113 6.29 13.90 -4.08
N ASN A 114 7.23 13.68 -3.15
CA ASN A 114 8.46 12.95 -3.45
C ASN A 114 8.19 11.50 -3.84
N ALA A 115 7.24 10.84 -3.17
CA ALA A 115 6.82 9.49 -3.54
C ALA A 115 6.18 9.45 -4.94
N ALA A 116 5.33 10.43 -5.25
CA ALA A 116 4.74 10.57 -6.57
C ALA A 116 5.79 10.84 -7.67
N ASN A 117 6.84 11.61 -7.38
CA ASN A 117 7.99 11.79 -8.27
C ASN A 117 8.74 10.49 -8.55
N HIS A 118 8.86 9.60 -7.55
CA HIS A 118 9.51 8.30 -7.73
C HIS A 118 8.78 7.40 -8.74
N LEU A 119 7.46 7.54 -8.86
CA LEU A 119 6.65 6.71 -9.76
C LEU A 119 6.63 7.18 -11.22
N GLN A 120 7.22 8.34 -11.55
CA GLN A 120 7.09 8.99 -12.86
C GLN A 120 7.68 8.20 -14.02
N SER A 121 8.50 7.17 -13.77
CA SER A 121 9.02 6.26 -14.78
C SER A 121 8.40 4.86 -14.72
N SER A 122 7.53 4.59 -13.74
CA SER A 122 6.98 3.25 -13.55
C SER A 122 5.99 2.87 -14.67
N PRO A 123 5.95 1.60 -15.08
CA PRO A 123 4.93 1.06 -15.99
C PRO A 123 3.62 0.75 -15.25
N TYR A 124 2.54 0.68 -16.02
CA TYR A 124 1.23 0.25 -15.55
C TYR A 124 1.04 -1.24 -15.78
N VAL A 125 0.74 -1.97 -14.70
CA VAL A 125 0.32 -3.38 -14.74
C VAL A 125 -0.81 -3.55 -13.74
N ARG A 126 -1.97 -4.01 -14.21
CA ARG A 126 -3.16 -4.26 -13.36
C ARG A 126 -2.79 -5.25 -12.25
N GLY A 127 -3.03 -4.88 -10.99
CA GLY A 127 -2.75 -5.70 -9.81
C GLY A 127 -1.31 -5.61 -9.27
N ALA A 128 -0.37 -5.00 -10.00
CA ALA A 128 1.00 -4.82 -9.51
C ALA A 128 1.04 -3.84 -8.33
N GLY A 129 2.03 -3.96 -7.44
CA GLY A 129 2.20 -3.07 -6.27
C GLY A 129 1.28 -3.36 -5.08
N HIS A 130 0.39 -4.35 -5.14
CA HIS A 130 -0.45 -4.76 -3.99
C HIS A 130 0.24 -5.78 -3.07
N GLY A 131 1.02 -6.69 -3.65
CA GLY A 131 1.76 -7.71 -2.87
C GLY A 131 3.06 -7.19 -2.25
N ARG A 132 3.65 -6.12 -2.82
CA ARG A 132 4.86 -5.46 -2.33
C ARG A 132 4.76 -3.98 -2.65
N VAL A 133 5.00 -3.12 -1.65
CA VAL A 133 4.95 -1.66 -1.86
C VAL A 133 6.03 -1.22 -2.85
N GLU A 134 7.26 -1.73 -2.74
CA GLU A 134 8.32 -1.46 -3.72
C GLU A 134 8.24 -2.40 -4.91
N ASP A 135 7.40 -2.09 -5.90
CA ASP A 135 7.24 -2.93 -7.09
C ASP A 135 7.82 -2.31 -8.36
N ARG A 136 7.99 -3.15 -9.38
CA ARG A 136 8.50 -2.75 -10.70
C ARG A 136 7.43 -2.13 -11.60
N ALA A 137 6.17 -2.23 -11.20
CA ALA A 137 5.00 -1.71 -11.90
C ALA A 137 3.89 -1.41 -10.89
N TYR A 138 2.95 -0.56 -11.25
CA TYR A 138 1.84 -0.19 -10.39
C TYR A 138 0.53 -0.09 -11.17
N ASP A 139 -0.59 -0.39 -10.52
CA ASP A 139 -1.92 -0.07 -11.03
C ASP A 139 -2.43 1.25 -10.44
N CYS A 140 -3.68 1.63 -10.75
CA CYS A 140 -4.26 2.88 -10.28
C CYS A 140 -4.29 2.99 -8.74
N SER A 141 -4.68 1.89 -8.09
CA SER A 141 -4.85 1.81 -6.65
C SER A 141 -3.56 1.57 -5.89
N SER A 142 -2.63 0.79 -6.42
CA SER A 142 -1.31 0.63 -5.82
C SER A 142 -0.43 1.86 -6.01
N SER A 143 -0.58 2.62 -7.11
CA SER A 143 0.08 3.93 -7.27
C SER A 143 -0.37 4.92 -6.20
N THR A 144 -1.70 5.00 -5.98
CA THR A 144 -2.29 5.86 -4.94
C THR A 144 -1.84 5.40 -3.55
N SER A 145 -1.84 4.09 -3.32
CA SER A 145 -1.38 3.50 -2.07
C SER A 145 0.10 3.76 -1.80
N TYR A 146 0.96 3.60 -2.81
CA TYR A 146 2.39 3.85 -2.70
C TYR A 146 2.64 5.27 -2.19
N ALA A 147 2.05 6.28 -2.83
CA ALA A 147 2.25 7.68 -2.46
C ALA A 147 1.79 7.96 -1.01
N LEU A 148 0.65 7.41 -0.60
CA LEU A 148 0.13 7.57 0.77
C LEU A 148 0.95 6.80 1.81
N ILE A 149 1.43 5.59 1.50
CA ILE A 149 2.28 4.79 2.40
C ILE A 149 3.60 5.51 2.65
N LYS A 150 4.24 6.03 1.60
CA LYS A 150 5.49 6.80 1.70
C LYS A 150 5.33 8.12 2.46
N ALA A 151 4.11 8.65 2.50
CA ALA A 151 3.76 9.83 3.28
C ALA A 151 3.37 9.52 4.74
N GLY A 152 3.33 8.24 5.13
CA GLY A 152 2.85 7.82 6.46
C GLY A 152 1.34 7.95 6.65
N LEU A 153 0.58 8.10 5.56
CA LEU A 153 -0.88 8.31 5.55
C LEU A 153 -1.68 7.03 5.33
N LEU A 154 -1.01 5.93 4.97
CA LEU A 154 -1.62 4.62 4.77
C LEU A 154 -0.64 3.53 5.22
N LYS A 155 -1.15 2.43 5.79
CA LYS A 155 -0.31 1.33 6.32
C LYS A 155 -0.06 0.23 5.30
N THR A 156 -1.05 -0.11 4.49
CA THR A 156 -1.01 -1.21 3.53
C THR A 156 -1.72 -0.82 2.24
N PRO A 157 -1.34 -1.40 1.08
CA PRO A 157 -2.03 -1.13 -0.17
C PRO A 157 -3.53 -1.39 -0.08
N LEU A 158 -4.31 -0.51 -0.70
CA LEU A 158 -5.76 -0.64 -0.84
C LEU A 158 -6.10 -0.78 -2.33
N THR A 159 -7.14 -1.56 -2.61
CA THR A 159 -7.81 -1.57 -3.92
C THR A 159 -8.61 -0.28 -4.13
N SER A 160 -9.03 0.00 -5.37
CA SER A 160 -9.93 1.13 -5.66
C SER A 160 -11.24 1.05 -4.88
N ALA A 161 -11.76 -0.16 -4.62
CA ALA A 161 -12.92 -0.36 -3.74
C ALA A 161 -12.59 -0.06 -2.27
N GLY A 162 -11.40 -0.45 -1.79
CA GLY A 162 -10.94 -0.14 -0.42
C GLY A 162 -10.85 1.36 -0.14
N PHE A 163 -10.44 2.15 -1.15
CA PHE A 163 -10.38 3.61 -1.02
C PHE A 163 -11.75 4.28 -0.80
N ALA A 164 -12.87 3.62 -1.11
CA ALA A 164 -14.21 4.16 -0.85
C ALA A 164 -14.44 4.47 0.64
N ASN A 165 -13.76 3.71 1.52
CA ASN A 165 -13.87 3.82 2.97
C ASN A 165 -12.64 4.46 3.62
N TYR A 166 -11.65 4.89 2.84
CA TYR A 166 -10.42 5.50 3.36
C TYR A 166 -10.64 6.98 3.69
N GLY A 167 -10.08 7.45 4.81
CA GLY A 167 -10.10 8.88 5.18
C GLY A 167 -11.51 9.43 5.42
N HIS A 168 -11.70 10.72 5.12
CA HIS A 168 -13.00 11.41 5.22
C HIS A 168 -13.61 11.67 3.84
N PRO A 169 -14.95 11.77 3.74
CA PRO A 169 -15.63 12.17 2.51
C PRO A 169 -15.33 13.62 2.14
N GLY A 170 -15.28 13.91 0.84
CA GLY A 170 -15.07 15.25 0.31
C GLY A 170 -13.64 15.53 -0.14
N GLU A 171 -13.46 16.66 -0.82
CA GLU A 171 -12.14 17.14 -1.23
C GLU A 171 -11.32 17.58 -0.01
N GLY A 172 -10.03 17.24 -0.02
CA GLY A 172 -9.09 17.68 1.00
C GLY A 172 -8.47 19.03 0.65
N ARG A 173 -7.81 19.65 1.63
CA ARG A 173 -7.15 20.95 1.44
C ARG A 173 -5.92 20.83 0.53
N PHE A 174 -5.13 19.77 0.72
CA PHE A 174 -3.91 19.51 -0.04
C PHE A 174 -4.02 18.25 -0.88
N ILE A 175 -4.72 17.22 -0.38
CA ILE A 175 -4.79 15.91 -1.03
C ILE A 175 -6.25 15.54 -1.22
N THR A 176 -6.66 15.33 -2.46
CA THR A 176 -7.95 14.72 -2.78
C THR A 176 -7.71 13.43 -3.54
N ILE A 177 -8.26 12.33 -3.03
CA ILE A 177 -8.29 11.02 -3.66
C ILE A 177 -9.64 10.90 -4.35
N TRP A 178 -9.60 10.70 -5.65
CA TRP A 178 -10.79 10.56 -6.48
C TRP A 178 -11.06 9.07 -6.66
N VAL A 179 -12.15 8.59 -6.07
CA VAL A 179 -12.43 7.16 -5.99
C VAL A 179 -13.63 6.79 -6.85
N LYS A 180 -13.44 5.87 -7.79
CA LYS A 180 -14.51 5.12 -8.42
C LYS A 180 -14.36 3.64 -8.07
N PRO A 181 -15.11 3.14 -7.07
CA PRO A 181 -14.90 1.81 -6.50
C PRO A 181 -14.91 0.70 -7.56
N GLY A 182 -13.94 -0.20 -7.52
CA GLY A 182 -13.82 -1.32 -8.48
C GLY A 182 -13.29 -0.95 -9.87
N GLU A 183 -13.26 0.35 -10.22
CA GLU A 183 -12.87 0.79 -11.57
C GLU A 183 -11.53 1.56 -11.56
N HIS A 184 -11.48 2.71 -10.88
CA HIS A 184 -10.33 3.61 -10.95
C HIS A 184 -10.15 4.43 -9.68
N VAL A 185 -8.91 4.75 -9.35
CA VAL A 185 -8.57 5.70 -8.29
C VAL A 185 -7.33 6.48 -8.69
N PHE A 186 -7.31 7.76 -8.35
CA PHE A 186 -6.17 8.65 -8.56
C PHE A 186 -6.22 9.75 -7.52
N MET A 187 -5.23 10.66 -7.52
CA MET A 187 -5.24 11.79 -6.57
C MET A 187 -4.85 13.10 -7.22
N THR A 188 -5.30 14.19 -6.61
CA THR A 188 -4.79 15.55 -6.84
C THR A 188 -4.07 16.01 -5.59
N ILE A 189 -2.85 16.50 -5.78
CA ILE A 189 -1.92 16.89 -4.71
C ILE A 189 -1.56 18.35 -4.96
N CYS A 190 -2.02 19.23 -4.07
CA CYS A 190 -1.96 20.68 -4.25
C CYS A 190 -2.47 21.12 -5.65
N GLY A 191 -3.51 20.45 -6.14
CA GLY A 191 -4.12 20.71 -7.45
C GLY A 191 -3.48 20.00 -8.65
N LEU A 192 -2.27 19.41 -8.53
CA LEU A 192 -1.66 18.64 -9.62
C LEU A 192 -2.07 17.17 -9.54
N ARG A 193 -2.49 16.61 -10.69
CA ARG A 193 -3.03 15.26 -10.74
C ARG A 193 -1.92 14.21 -10.86
N LEU A 194 -1.94 13.20 -10.00
CA LEU A 194 -1.19 11.95 -10.14
C LEU A 194 -2.17 10.85 -10.57
N ASP A 195 -2.03 10.34 -11.80
CA ASP A 195 -3.00 9.42 -12.41
C ASP A 195 -2.32 8.46 -13.39
N THR A 196 -2.78 7.21 -13.43
CA THR A 196 -2.35 6.19 -14.40
C THR A 196 -3.13 6.27 -15.71
N SER A 197 -4.09 7.19 -15.83
CA SER A 197 -4.89 7.43 -17.03
C SER A 197 -4.61 8.81 -17.65
N GLY A 198 -5.03 8.99 -18.90
CA GLY A 198 -4.86 10.23 -19.65
C GLY A 198 -3.49 10.40 -20.31
N GLY A 199 -2.76 9.30 -20.52
CA GLY A 199 -1.51 9.22 -21.27
C GLY A 199 -1.45 7.98 -22.16
N GLN A 200 -0.28 7.35 -22.25
CA GLN A 200 -0.07 6.19 -23.12
C GLN A 200 -0.56 4.88 -22.47
N VAL A 201 -0.94 3.90 -23.29
CA VAL A 201 -1.30 2.56 -22.80
C VAL A 201 -0.08 1.92 -22.12
N GLY A 202 -0.28 1.33 -20.94
CA GLY A 202 0.81 0.72 -20.17
C GLY A 202 1.70 1.73 -19.44
N GLU A 203 1.41 3.03 -19.55
CA GLU A 203 2.08 4.06 -18.76
C GLU A 203 1.54 4.06 -17.33
N GLY A 204 2.45 3.90 -16.35
CA GLY A 204 2.11 4.00 -14.94
C GLY A 204 1.68 5.40 -14.53
N PRO A 205 1.65 5.69 -13.22
CA PRO A 205 1.19 6.97 -12.73
C PRO A 205 2.12 8.09 -13.20
N ARG A 206 1.53 9.19 -13.68
CA ARG A 206 2.25 10.41 -14.02
C ARG A 206 1.62 11.61 -13.37
N TRP A 207 2.42 12.64 -13.21
CA TRP A 207 1.93 13.99 -13.09
C TRP A 207 1.23 14.40 -14.38
N ARG A 208 0.01 14.91 -14.24
CA ARG A 208 -0.83 15.34 -15.36
C ARG A 208 -1.31 16.77 -15.09
N THR A 209 -1.04 17.65 -16.04
CA THR A 209 -1.52 19.03 -16.05
C THR A 209 -2.87 19.17 -16.75
N LYS A 210 -3.18 18.26 -17.69
CA LYS A 210 -4.48 18.24 -18.38
C LYS A 210 -5.58 17.84 -17.41
N GLY A 211 -6.65 18.61 -17.39
CA GLY A 211 -7.87 18.27 -16.63
C GLY A 211 -8.48 16.93 -17.07
N ARG A 212 -9.40 16.41 -16.27
CA ARG A 212 -10.26 15.27 -16.63
C ARG A 212 -11.66 15.47 -16.07
N SER A 213 -12.60 14.69 -16.60
CA SER A 213 -13.89 14.53 -15.94
C SER A 213 -13.72 13.77 -14.62
N TYR A 214 -14.41 14.26 -13.60
CA TYR A 214 -14.59 13.62 -12.29
C TYR A 214 -15.95 12.90 -12.19
N ALA A 215 -16.70 12.79 -13.28
CA ALA A 215 -18.00 12.10 -13.27
C ALA A 215 -17.88 10.65 -12.77
N GLY A 216 -18.69 10.31 -11.77
CA GLY A 216 -18.67 9.01 -11.11
C GLY A 216 -17.54 8.79 -10.12
N PHE A 217 -16.68 9.79 -9.87
CA PHE A 217 -15.70 9.74 -8.79
C PHE A 217 -16.27 10.39 -7.52
N THR A 218 -16.07 9.73 -6.40
CA THR A 218 -16.37 10.25 -5.07
C THR A 218 -15.06 10.73 -4.43
N PRO A 219 -14.92 12.01 -4.06
CA PRO A 219 -13.71 12.51 -3.44
C PRO A 219 -13.59 12.04 -1.99
N ARG A 220 -12.36 11.73 -1.58
CA ARG A 220 -11.93 11.36 -0.23
C ARG A 220 -10.63 12.08 0.10
N HIS A 221 -10.31 12.26 1.37
CA HIS A 221 -9.02 12.82 1.77
C HIS A 221 -8.49 12.21 3.08
N PRO A 222 -7.15 12.15 3.27
CA PRO A 222 -6.55 11.78 4.56
C PRO A 222 -6.98 12.74 5.67
N ALA A 223 -7.20 12.23 6.89
CA ALA A 223 -7.64 13.06 8.01
C ALA A 223 -6.63 14.18 8.32
N GLY A 224 -7.13 15.41 8.44
CA GLY A 224 -6.33 16.59 8.76
C GLY A 224 -5.55 17.20 7.58
N LEU A 225 -5.80 16.76 6.33
CA LEU A 225 -5.11 17.23 5.11
C LEU A 225 -6.05 17.61 3.96
#